data_AF-A0A1M5FX77-F1
#
_entry.id   AF-A0A1M5FX77-F1
#
_cell.length_a   1.000
_cell.length_b   1.000
_cell.length_c   1.000
_cell.angle_alpha   90.00
_cell.angle_beta   90.00
_cell.angle_gamma   90.00
#
_symmetry.space_group_name_H-M   'P 1'
#
loop_
_entity.id
_entity.type
_entity.pdbx_description
1 polymer ?
#
loop_
_entity_poly.entity_id
_entity_poly.type
_entity_poly.pdbx_seq_one_letter_code
_entity_poly.pdbx_strand_id
1 'polypeptide(L)' 'MPRFRLTTGDGSVLQEWDAADAATAESEAVETVARHRAEDPPGAAEYVLADDAGSDVARWGSEAP' A
#
# COMPACT_ATOMS: atom_id res chain seq x y z
N MET A 1 17.55 -1.41 -5.47
CA MET A 1 16.62 -1.01 -4.39
C MET A 1 15.50 -2.04 -4.41
N PRO A 2 15.05 -2.54 -3.25
CA PRO A 2 13.91 -3.45 -3.21
C PRO A 2 12.67 -2.80 -3.84
N ARG A 3 11.94 -3.59 -4.63
CA ARG A 3 10.68 -3.17 -5.23
C ARG A 3 9.54 -3.48 -4.25
N PHE A 4 8.59 -2.57 -4.19
CA PHE A 4 7.39 -2.68 -3.36
C PHE A 4 6.14 -2.47 -4.20
N ARG A 5 5.06 -3.10 -3.79
CA ARG A 5 3.77 -3.07 -4.46
C ARG A 5 2.66 -2.84 -3.44
N LEU A 6 1.88 -1.79 -3.66
CA LEU A 6 0.68 -1.50 -2.91
C LEU A 6 -0.54 -1.98 -3.69
N THR A 7 -1.31 -2.87 -3.08
CA THR A 7 -2.56 -3.42 -3.61
C THR A 7 -3.74 -3.12 -2.70
N THR A 8 -4.92 -2.95 -3.28
CA THR A 8 -6.17 -2.97 -2.52
C THR A 8 -6.61 -4.41 -2.22
N GLY A 9 -7.51 -4.59 -1.25
CA GLY A 9 -8.09 -5.88 -0.89
C GLY A 9 -8.87 -6.57 -2.03
N ASP A 10 -9.23 -5.85 -3.08
CA ASP A 10 -9.83 -6.40 -4.30
C ASP A 10 -8.77 -6.95 -5.28
N GLY A 11 -7.48 -6.79 -4.97
CA GLY A 11 -6.36 -7.20 -5.81
C GLY A 11 -5.93 -6.17 -6.85
N SER A 12 -6.54 -4.98 -6.85
CA SER A 12 -6.14 -3.88 -7.73
C SER A 12 -4.82 -3.27 -7.27
N VAL A 13 -3.90 -3.03 -8.20
CA VAL A 13 -2.62 -2.38 -7.90
C VAL A 13 -2.80 -0.88 -7.89
N LEU A 14 -2.46 -0.25 -6.77
CA LEU A 14 -2.47 1.21 -6.65
C LEU A 14 -1.16 1.81 -7.15
N GLN A 15 -0.04 1.25 -6.68
CA GLN A 15 1.27 1.79 -6.96
C GLN A 15 2.34 0.71 -6.82
N GLU A 16 3.38 0.81 -7.64
CA GLU A 16 4.60 0.02 -7.56
C GLU A 16 5.80 0.96 -7.65
N TRP A 17 6.79 0.80 -6.77
CA TRP A 17 7.96 1.65 -6.72
C TRP A 17 9.15 0.95 -6.07
N ASP A 18 10.34 1.50 -6.28
CA ASP A 18 11.56 1.06 -5.62
C ASP A 18 11.81 1.96 -4.40
N ALA A 19 12.01 1.37 -3.22
CA ALA A 19 12.36 2.10 -2.00
C ALA A 19 13.69 1.59 -1.42
N ALA A 20 14.32 2.39 -0.56
CA ALA A 20 15.55 1.98 0.10
C ALA A 20 15.31 0.78 1.05
N ASP A 21 14.25 0.88 1.85
CA ASP A 21 13.89 -0.06 2.92
C ASP A 21 12.37 -0.10 3.10
N ALA A 22 11.88 -1.11 3.84
CA ALA A 22 10.47 -1.29 4.15
C ALA A 22 9.81 -0.07 4.83
N ALA A 23 10.54 0.61 5.72
CA ALA A 23 10.02 1.80 6.42
C ALA A 23 9.78 3.00 5.49
N THR A 24 10.63 3.18 4.48
CA THR A 24 10.44 4.21 3.45
C THR A 24 9.23 3.87 2.59
N ALA A 25 9.12 2.62 2.15
CA ALA A 25 7.96 2.17 1.39
C ALA A 25 6.66 2.32 2.21
N GLU A 26 6.66 1.97 3.49
CA GLU A 26 5.47 2.12 4.34
C GLU A 26 5.02 3.57 4.42
N SER A 27 5.93 4.53 4.60
CA SER A 27 5.59 5.96 4.66
C SER A 27 4.93 6.45 3.37
N GLU A 28 5.50 6.12 2.21
CA GLU A 28 4.95 6.48 0.91
C GLU A 28 3.60 5.78 0.63
N ALA A 29 3.47 4.53 1.08
CA ALA A 29 2.24 3.77 0.98
C ALA A 29 1.12 4.42 1.81
N VAL A 30 1.40 4.86 3.04
CA VAL A 30 0.42 5.55 3.90
C VAL A 30 -0.11 6.82 3.23
N GLU A 31 0.77 7.64 2.65
CA GLU A 31 0.36 8.84 1.91
C GLU A 31 -0.52 8.50 0.70
N THR A 32 -0.18 7.43 0.00
CA THR A 32 -0.94 6.93 -1.16
C THR A 32 -2.31 6.40 -0.76
N VAL A 33 -2.39 5.61 0.32
CA VAL A 33 -3.65 5.12 0.89
C VAL A 33 -4.53 6.29 1.34
N ALA A 34 -3.95 7.26 2.04
CA ALA A 34 -4.67 8.44 2.53
C ALA A 34 -5.26 9.26 1.38
N ARG A 35 -4.45 9.52 0.33
CA ARG A 35 -4.91 10.22 -0.87
C ARG A 35 -5.99 9.42 -1.62
N HIS A 36 -5.76 8.13 -1.85
CA HIS A 36 -6.72 7.28 -2.55
C HIS A 36 -8.08 7.23 -1.83
N ARG A 37 -8.09 7.13 -0.49
CA ARG A 37 -9.34 7.20 0.30
C ARG A 37 -10.05 8.54 0.19
N ALA A 38 -9.31 9.64 0.08
CA ALA A 38 -9.89 10.97 -0.07
C ALA A 38 -10.55 11.16 -1.44
N GLU A 39 -10.03 10.50 -2.48
CA GLU A 39 -10.51 10.60 -3.85
C GLU A 39 -11.61 9.55 -4.19
N ASP A 40 -11.60 8.37 -3.56
CA ASP A 40 -12.49 7.25 -3.91
C ASP A 40 -13.06 6.49 -2.68
N PRO A 41 -14.21 6.90 -2.12
CA PRO A 41 -14.96 6.11 -1.14
C PRO A 41 -16.06 5.30 -1.87
N PRO A 42 -16.19 3.95 -1.79
CA PRO A 42 -15.85 3.02 -0.70
C PRO A 42 -15.27 1.65 -1.18
N GLY A 43 -14.36 1.62 -2.16
CA GLY A 43 -13.97 0.36 -2.82
C GLY A 43 -12.92 -0.49 -2.08
N ALA A 44 -11.99 0.15 -1.37
CA ALA A 44 -10.87 -0.56 -0.77
C ALA A 44 -11.07 -0.76 0.73
N ALA A 45 -11.66 -1.91 1.09
CA ALA A 45 -11.78 -2.38 2.46
C ALA A 45 -10.42 -2.68 3.12
N GLU A 46 -9.39 -2.86 2.30
CA GLU A 46 -8.06 -3.21 2.74
C GLU A 46 -7.01 -2.72 1.76
N TYR A 47 -5.80 -2.48 2.27
CA TYR A 47 -4.61 -2.13 1.53
C TYR A 47 -3.46 -2.98 2.04
N VAL A 48 -2.67 -3.53 1.13
CA VAL A 48 -1.55 -4.42 1.41
C VAL A 48 -0.32 -3.90 0.69
N LEU A 49 0.73 -3.62 1.45
CA LEU A 49 2.07 -3.36 0.94
C LEU A 49 2.86 -4.65 0.98
N ALA A 50 3.33 -5.12 -0.17
CA ALA A 50 4.19 -6.28 -0.28
C ALA A 50 5.55 -5.91 -0.90
N ASP A 51 6.59 -6.65 -0.53
CA ASP A 51 7.90 -6.56 -1.18
C ASP A 51 7.98 -7.45 -2.44
N ASP A 52 9.09 -7.36 -3.19
CA ASP A 52 9.36 -8.16 -4.39
C ASP A 52 9.31 -9.68 -4.14
N ALA A 53 9.67 -10.15 -2.95
CA ALA A 53 9.54 -11.55 -2.55
C ALA A 53 8.09 -11.97 -2.25
N GLY A 54 7.15 -11.02 -2.26
CA GLY A 54 5.73 -11.23 -1.96
C GLY A 54 5.42 -11.33 -0.47
N SER A 55 6.32 -10.87 0.42
CA SER A 55 6.03 -10.84 1.85
C SER A 55 5.22 -9.59 2.17
N ASP A 56 4.20 -9.76 3.01
CA ASP A 56 3.44 -8.65 3.56
C ASP A 56 4.34 -7.79 4.45
N VAL A 57 4.50 -6.53 4.08
CA VAL A 57 5.27 -5.52 4.83
C VAL A 57 4.35 -4.79 5.79
N ALA A 58 3.22 -4.30 5.28
CA ALA A 58 2.24 -3.55 6.04
C ALA A 58 0.83 -3.75 5.47
N ARG A 59 -0.17 -3.68 6.35
CA ARG A 59 -1.57 -3.90 6.00
C ARG A 59 -2.46 -2.90 6.72
N TRP A 60 -3.37 -2.28 5.97
CA TRP A 60 -4.32 -1.30 6.48
C TRP A 60 -5.74 -1.76 6.17
N GLY A 61 -6.52 -2.03 7.21
CA GLY A 61 -7.96 -2.33 7.09
C GLY A 61 -8.78 -1.06 6.86
N SER A 62 -10.10 -1.15 6.95
CA SER A 62 -11.02 -0.01 6.75
C SER A 62 -10.79 1.17 7.70
N GLU A 63 -10.17 0.93 8.86
CA GLU A 63 -9.81 1.96 9.83
C GLU A 63 -8.43 2.57 9.47
N ALA A 64 -8.20 3.85 9.78
CA ALA A 64 -6.95 4.52 9.42
C ALA A 64 -5.74 3.90 10.16
N PRO A 65 -4.53 3.88 9.56
CA PRO A 65 -3.29 3.65 10.29
C PRO A 65 -3.10 4.60 11.48
#